data_AF-A0A196L380-F1
#
_entry.id   AF-A0A196L380-F1
#
_cell.length_a   1.000
_cell.length_b   1.000
_cell.length_c   1.000
_cell.angle_alpha   90.00
_cell.angle_beta   90.00
_cell.angle_gamma   90.00
#
_symmetry.space_group_name_H-M   'P 1'
#
loop_
_entity.id
_entity.type
_entity.pdbx_description
1 polymer ?
#
loop_
_entity_poly.entity_id
_entity_poly.type
_entity_poly.pdbx_seq_one_letter_code
_entity_poly.pdbx_strand_id
1 'polypeptide(L)'
;MAGLVCALLLPGCASACPAIGWNNALTIDSSAYGPDVFVQVCSDAGCSAAPGAAPTPQTDFSVPAQGDAGTFSFGFAAPEQITVRVHDSAGILLSESEETVDWTHSPGPCGGPSTAAPLVLTP
;
A
#
# COMPACT_ATOMS: atom_id res chain seq x y z
N MET A 1 -28.54 -18.71 -57.06
CA MET A 1 -28.21 -19.09 -55.67
C MET A 1 -26.71 -18.91 -55.52
N ALA A 2 -26.26 -17.69 -55.17
CA ALA A 2 -24.85 -17.37 -55.01
C ALA A 2 -24.71 -16.60 -53.68
N GLY A 3 -23.87 -17.16 -52.82
CA GLY A 3 -23.96 -17.07 -51.37
C GLY A 3 -23.64 -15.71 -50.78
N LEU A 4 -24.42 -15.39 -49.75
CA LEU A 4 -24.13 -14.43 -48.71
C LEU A 4 -22.83 -14.84 -47.99
N VAL A 5 -21.74 -14.08 -48.16
CA VAL A 5 -20.58 -14.14 -47.26
C VAL A 5 -20.63 -12.90 -46.38
N CYS A 6 -21.43 -12.97 -45.32
CA CYS A 6 -21.24 -12.12 -44.14
C CYS A 6 -20.01 -12.64 -43.39
N ALA A 7 -18.84 -12.06 -43.67
CA ALA A 7 -17.66 -12.27 -42.84
C ALA A 7 -17.92 -11.62 -41.47
N LEU A 8 -18.16 -12.47 -40.48
CA LEU A 8 -18.41 -12.13 -39.09
C LEU A 8 -17.22 -11.36 -38.49
N LEU A 9 -17.55 -10.28 -37.80
CA LEU A 9 -16.68 -9.49 -36.94
C LEU A 9 -16.33 -10.27 -35.64
N LEU A 10 -15.04 -10.21 -35.23
CA LEU A 10 -14.48 -10.27 -33.84
C LEU A 10 -14.50 -11.64 -33.11
N PRO A 11 -13.43 -12.02 -32.35
CA PRO A 11 -12.84 -11.19 -31.29
C PRO A 11 -11.34 -10.93 -31.49
N GLY A 12 -10.95 -9.66 -31.30
CA GLY A 12 -9.57 -9.37 -30.92
C GLY A 12 -9.26 -10.11 -29.63
N CYS A 13 -8.09 -10.74 -29.54
CA CYS A 13 -7.53 -11.21 -28.27
C CYS A 13 -7.38 -10.01 -27.33
N ALA A 14 -8.42 -9.66 -26.60
CA ALA A 14 -8.29 -8.80 -25.44
C ALA A 14 -7.51 -9.61 -24.40
N SER A 15 -6.28 -9.18 -24.10
CA SER A 15 -5.57 -9.68 -22.94
C SER A 15 -6.38 -9.30 -21.71
N ALA A 16 -7.19 -10.24 -21.22
CA ALA A 16 -7.88 -10.08 -19.96
C ALA A 16 -6.84 -10.21 -18.85
N CYS A 17 -6.74 -9.18 -18.01
CA CYS A 17 -5.84 -9.18 -16.88
C CYS A 17 -6.29 -10.27 -15.90
N PRO A 18 -5.40 -11.21 -15.52
CA PRO A 18 -5.75 -12.19 -14.52
C PRO A 18 -6.11 -11.44 -13.23
N ALA A 19 -7.14 -11.90 -12.53
CA ALA A 19 -7.54 -11.35 -11.23
C ALA A 19 -6.52 -11.75 -10.16
N ILE A 20 -5.28 -11.29 -10.30
CA ILE A 20 -4.25 -11.38 -9.27
C ILE A 20 -4.44 -10.16 -8.38
N GLY A 21 -4.83 -10.40 -7.13
CA GLY A 21 -4.85 -9.36 -6.11
C GLY A 21 -3.43 -8.89 -5.85
N TRP A 22 -3.16 -7.62 -6.11
CA TRP A 22 -1.92 -6.95 -5.75
C TRP A 22 -2.21 -5.90 -4.69
N ASN A 23 -1.19 -5.57 -3.89
CA ASN A 23 -1.24 -4.51 -2.89
C ASN A 23 -0.09 -3.52 -3.10
N ASN A 24 -0.35 -2.25 -2.86
CA ASN A 24 0.70 -1.25 -2.74
C ASN A 24 1.34 -1.41 -1.37
N ALA A 25 2.67 -1.30 -1.33
CA ALA A 25 3.42 -1.44 -0.09
C ALA A 25 4.55 -0.40 -0.01
N LEU A 26 4.76 0.12 1.20
CA LEU A 26 5.84 1.03 1.54
C LEU A 26 6.57 0.49 2.77
N THR A 27 7.90 0.49 2.71
CA THR A 27 8.73 0.17 3.86
C THR A 27 9.09 1.46 4.60
N ILE A 28 8.88 1.47 5.92
CA ILE A 28 9.30 2.55 6.80
C ILE A 28 10.52 2.10 7.59
N ASP A 29 11.65 2.78 7.39
CA ASP A 29 12.86 2.58 8.19
C ASP A 29 12.85 3.54 9.38
N SER A 30 12.66 2.97 10.58
CA SER A 30 12.70 3.70 11.85
C SER A 30 14.01 3.47 12.60
N SER A 31 15.08 3.02 11.93
CA SER A 31 16.32 2.58 12.57
C SER A 31 16.99 3.69 13.41
N ALA A 32 16.80 4.95 13.02
CA ALA A 32 17.29 6.13 13.74
C ALA A 32 16.68 6.31 15.15
N TYR A 33 15.50 5.71 15.42
CA TYR A 33 14.82 5.79 16.71
C TYR A 33 15.17 4.64 17.67
N GLY A 34 15.97 3.66 17.22
CA GLY A 34 16.37 2.49 17.99
C GLY A 34 15.48 1.26 17.75
N PRO A 35 15.85 0.09 18.31
CA PRO A 35 15.20 -1.19 18.01
C PRO A 35 13.84 -1.39 18.71
N ASP A 36 13.56 -0.64 19.79
CA ASP A 36 12.40 -0.85 20.66
C ASP A 36 11.31 0.22 20.44
N VAL A 37 11.04 0.53 19.17
CA VAL A 37 9.99 1.47 18.78
C VAL A 37 8.88 0.79 17.99
N PHE A 38 7.68 1.33 18.14
CA PHE A 38 6.52 0.94 17.37
C PHE A 38 6.18 2.04 16.36
N VAL A 39 6.03 1.66 15.10
CA VAL A 39 5.63 2.59 14.03
C VAL A 39 4.14 2.40 13.75
N GLN A 40 3.37 3.49 13.80
CA GLN A 40 2.00 3.57 13.33
C GLN A 40 1.97 4.44 12.07
N VAL A 41 1.26 3.99 11.03
CA VAL A 41 1.09 4.73 9.77
C VAL A 41 -0.37 5.06 9.58
N CYS A 42 -0.65 6.33 9.25
CA CYS A 42 -1.98 6.83 8.97
C CYS A 42 -2.09 7.37 7.55
N SER A 43 -3.24 7.15 6.93
CA SER A 43 -3.67 7.80 5.69
C SER A 43 -5.07 8.40 5.89
N ASP A 44 -5.64 9.01 4.85
CA ASP A 44 -7.03 9.49 4.87
C ASP A 44 -8.07 8.40 5.19
N ALA A 45 -7.74 7.13 4.91
CA ALA A 45 -8.60 6.00 5.22
C ALA A 45 -8.59 5.62 6.71
N GLY A 46 -7.54 6.00 7.44
CA GLY A 46 -7.36 5.69 8.85
C GLY A 46 -5.93 5.30 9.20
N CYS A 47 -5.73 4.85 10.43
CA CYS A 47 -4.42 4.45 10.94
C CYS A 47 -4.30 2.93 11.07
N SER A 48 -3.09 2.44 10.87
CA SER A 48 -2.70 1.09 11.28
C SER A 48 -2.91 0.89 12.78
N ALA A 49 -2.93 -0.36 13.22
CA ALA A 49 -3.03 -0.69 14.64
C ALA A 49 -2.02 0.10 15.46
N ALA A 50 -2.48 0.67 16.58
CA ALA A 50 -1.65 1.40 17.53
C ALA A 50 -0.85 0.40 18.41
N PRO A 51 0.21 0.85 19.11
CA PRO A 51 0.91 0.01 20.08
C PRO A 51 -0.08 -0.57 21.11
N GLY A 52 -0.01 -1.88 21.35
CA GLY A 52 -0.88 -2.56 22.34
C GLY A 52 -2.34 -2.74 21.92
N ALA A 53 -2.75 -2.29 20.73
CA ALA A 53 -4.06 -2.60 20.17
C ALA A 53 -4.03 -3.96 19.46
N ALA A 54 -5.05 -4.79 19.70
CA ALA A 54 -5.24 -5.98 18.88
C ALA A 54 -5.51 -5.55 17.43
N PRO A 55 -4.83 -6.15 16.43
CA PRO A 55 -5.20 -5.96 15.03
C PRO A 55 -6.67 -6.34 14.87
N THR A 56 -7.52 -5.38 14.58
CA THR A 56 -8.90 -5.70 14.21
C THR A 56 -8.88 -6.25 12.80
N PRO A 57 -9.73 -7.24 12.46
CA PRO A 57 -9.87 -7.69 11.09
C PRO A 57 -10.14 -6.48 10.21
N GLN A 58 -9.22 -6.19 9.30
CA GLN A 58 -9.28 -4.99 8.50
C GLN A 58 -10.46 -5.09 7.54
N THR A 59 -11.56 -4.41 7.88
CA THR A 59 -12.77 -4.36 7.05
C THR A 59 -12.62 -3.38 5.90
N ASP A 60 -11.66 -2.46 6.01
CA ASP A 60 -11.30 -1.49 4.97
C ASP A 60 -9.85 -1.70 4.52
N PHE A 61 -9.67 -2.25 3.32
CA PHE A 61 -8.37 -2.53 2.71
C PHE A 61 -7.57 -1.26 2.35
N SER A 62 -8.15 -0.07 2.46
CA SER A 62 -7.48 1.21 2.21
C SER A 62 -6.70 1.72 3.43
N VAL A 63 -7.04 1.22 4.63
CA VAL A 63 -6.31 1.53 5.86
C VAL A 63 -4.91 0.89 5.79
N PRO A 64 -3.84 1.58 6.22
CA PRO A 64 -2.51 0.99 6.23
C PRO A 64 -2.45 -0.22 7.17
N ALA A 65 -2.07 -1.38 6.64
CA ALA A 65 -1.90 -2.62 7.40
C ALA A 65 -0.42 -2.86 7.66
N GLN A 66 -0.03 -3.08 8.92
CA GLN A 66 1.35 -3.46 9.24
C GLN A 66 1.62 -4.89 8.76
N GLY A 67 2.68 -5.04 7.98
CA GLY A 67 3.28 -6.30 7.57
C GLY A 67 4.64 -6.51 8.25
N ASP A 68 5.47 -7.35 7.63
CA ASP A 68 6.78 -7.70 8.16
C ASP A 68 7.82 -6.59 7.95
N ALA A 69 8.82 -6.56 8.84
CA ALA A 69 10.03 -5.73 8.70
C ALA A 69 9.76 -4.24 8.38
N GLY A 70 8.77 -3.63 9.05
CA GLY A 70 8.43 -2.21 8.87
C GLY A 70 7.67 -1.91 7.57
N THR A 71 7.19 -2.93 6.85
CA THR A 71 6.40 -2.76 5.64
C THR A 71 4.94 -2.50 5.98
N PHE A 72 4.31 -1.53 5.33
CA PHE A 72 2.88 -1.24 5.44
C PHE A 72 2.21 -1.43 4.07
N SER A 73 1.09 -2.15 4.07
CA SER A 73 0.27 -2.39 2.88
C SER A 73 -0.91 -1.41 2.85
N PHE A 74 -1.19 -0.84 1.68
CA PHE A 74 -2.26 0.14 1.47
C PHE A 74 -3.38 -0.40 0.57
N GLY A 75 -3.45 -1.72 0.40
CA GLY A 75 -4.37 -2.37 -0.53
C GLY A 75 -4.19 -1.83 -1.94
N PHE A 76 -5.27 -1.35 -2.56
CA PHE A 76 -5.23 -0.73 -3.89
C PHE A 76 -4.95 0.78 -3.86
N ALA A 77 -4.92 1.40 -2.67
CA ALA A 77 -4.68 2.83 -2.51
C ALA A 77 -3.19 3.15 -2.55
N ALA A 78 -2.84 4.25 -3.22
CA ALA A 78 -1.48 4.79 -3.27
C ALA A 78 -1.55 6.25 -2.77
N PRO A 79 -1.66 6.47 -1.45
CA PRO A 79 -1.82 7.81 -0.90
C PRO A 79 -0.56 8.64 -1.18
N GLU A 80 -0.72 9.86 -1.67
CA GLU A 80 0.39 10.77 -1.94
C GLU A 80 1.06 11.26 -0.65
N GLN A 81 0.32 11.23 0.45
CA GLN A 81 0.78 11.67 1.76
C GLN A 81 0.32 10.71 2.85
N ILE A 82 1.20 10.46 3.82
CA ILE A 82 0.91 9.66 5.01
C ILE A 82 1.41 10.38 6.25
N THR A 83 0.84 10.06 7.40
CA THR A 83 1.39 10.46 8.70
C THR A 83 2.06 9.26 9.34
N VAL A 84 3.31 9.40 9.75
CA VAL A 84 4.07 8.37 10.45
C VAL A 84 4.24 8.79 11.90
N ARG A 85 3.85 7.90 12.81
CA ARG A 85 3.96 8.08 14.26
C ARG A 85 4.91 7.03 14.82
N VAL A 86 5.93 7.49 15.52
CA VAL A 86 6.87 6.64 16.24
C VAL A 86 6.53 6.65 17.71
N HIS A 87 6.30 5.48 18.29
CA HIS A 87 6.00 5.29 19.70
C HIS A 87 7.11 4.48 20.38
N ASP A 88 7.32 4.69 21.67
CA ASP A 88 8.14 3.80 22.48
C ASP A 88 7.41 2.50 22.86
N SER A 89 8.10 1.62 23.57
CA SER A 89 7.56 0.36 24.09
C SER A 89 6.43 0.52 25.12
N ALA A 90 6.27 1.70 25.73
CA ALA A 90 5.16 2.04 26.61
C ALA A 90 3.97 2.67 25.84
N GLY A 91 4.09 2.87 24.53
CA GLY A 91 3.09 3.50 23.67
C GLY A 91 3.14 5.03 23.65
N ILE A 92 4.15 5.65 24.26
CA ILE A 92 4.33 7.11 24.26
C ILE A 92 4.78 7.56 22.88
N LEU A 93 4.11 8.57 22.33
CA LEU A 93 4.49 9.19 21.06
C LEU A 93 5.84 9.90 21.21
N LEU A 94 6.84 9.44 20.46
CA LEU A 94 8.18 10.04 20.39
C LEU A 94 8.26 11.07 19.27
N SER A 95 7.64 10.78 18.13
CA SER A 95 7.65 11.65 16.95
C SER A 95 6.42 11.41 16.08
N GLU A 96 5.97 12.47 15.41
CA GLU A 96 4.94 12.44 14.37
C GLU A 96 5.44 13.28 13.21
N SER A 97 5.41 12.71 12.01
CA SER A 97 5.82 13.40 10.79
C SER A 97 4.84 13.12 9.65
N GLU A 98 4.71 14.10 8.75
CA GLU A 98 3.90 14.02 7.55
C GLU A 98 4.83 13.82 6.36
N GLU A 99 4.60 12.76 5.60
CA GLU A 99 5.58 12.21 4.67
C GLU A 99 4.92 12.05 3.29
N THR A 100 5.56 12.60 2.27
CA THR A 100 5.14 12.42 0.88
C THR A 100 5.64 11.08 0.35
N VAL A 101 4.79 10.33 -0.34
CA VAL A 101 5.14 9.03 -0.90
C VAL A 101 5.20 9.10 -2.43
N ASP A 102 6.41 8.98 -2.96
CA ASP A 102 6.66 8.92 -4.40
C ASP A 102 6.43 7.50 -4.95
N TRP A 103 5.18 7.21 -5.30
CA TRP A 103 4.80 5.92 -5.87
C TRP A 103 5.29 5.74 -7.31
N THR A 104 5.92 4.60 -7.56
CA THR A 104 6.23 4.08 -8.89
C THR A 104 5.19 3.02 -9.25
N HIS A 105 4.33 3.33 -10.21
CA HIS A 105 3.33 2.38 -10.70
C HIS A 105 3.96 1.30 -11.58
N SER A 106 3.48 0.06 -11.43
CA SER A 106 3.89 -1.06 -12.28
C SER A 106 3.58 -0.79 -13.77
N PRO A 107 4.54 -1.00 -14.68
CA PRO A 107 4.33 -0.82 -16.10
C PRO A 107 3.56 -2.02 -16.69
N GLY A 108 2.40 -1.77 -17.30
CA GLY A 108 1.65 -2.80 -18.01
C GLY A 108 0.18 -2.44 -18.24
N PRO A 109 -0.48 -3.08 -19.22
CA PRO A 109 -1.88 -2.78 -19.56
C PRO A 109 -2.86 -3.18 -18.44
N CYS A 110 -2.41 -4.01 -17.50
CA CYS A 110 -3.20 -4.56 -16.41
C CYS A 110 -3.00 -3.84 -15.06
N GLY A 111 -2.13 -2.83 -15.03
CA GLY A 111 -1.61 -2.30 -13.78
C GLY A 111 -0.84 -3.35 -12.99
N GLY A 112 -0.62 -3.06 -11.72
CA GLY A 112 0.10 -3.90 -10.78
C GLY A 112 0.38 -3.11 -9.50
N PRO A 113 1.08 -3.71 -8.53
CA PRO A 113 1.42 -3.01 -7.30
C PRO A 113 2.24 -1.77 -7.62
N SER A 114 1.91 -0.69 -6.93
CA SER A 114 2.73 0.51 -6.85
C SER A 114 3.73 0.28 -5.73
N THR A 115 4.98 0.63 -5.98
CA THR A 115 6.06 0.53 -5.00
C THR A 115 6.68 1.90 -4.80
N ALA A 116 7.23 2.15 -3.64
CA ALA A 116 7.97 3.38 -3.34
C ALA A 116 9.34 3.02 -2.75
N ALA A 117 10.28 3.95 -2.82
CA ALA A 117 11.53 3.80 -2.09
C ALA A 117 11.25 3.72 -0.58
N PRO A 118 12.08 3.01 0.21
CA PRO A 118 11.93 2.98 1.66
C PRO A 118 11.96 4.41 2.23
N LEU A 119 10.99 4.73 3.07
CA LEU A 119 10.94 6.00 3.76
C LEU A 119 11.80 5.93 5.02
N VAL A 120 12.88 6.71 5.06
CA VAL A 120 13.82 6.73 6.19
C VAL A 120 13.44 7.85 7.14
N LEU A 121 13.04 7.51 8.36
CA LEU A 121 12.64 8.49 9.36
C LEU A 121 13.85 9.15 10.01
N THR A 122 13.76 10.46 10.24
CA THR A 122 14.76 11.23 11.00
C THR A 122 14.19 11.68 12.35
N PRO A 123 14.95 11.63 13.46
CA PRO A 123 14.55 12.17 14.76
C PRO A 123 14.46 13.69 14.80
#